data_AF-R6PWY9-F1
#
_entry.id   AF-R6PWY9-F1
#
_cell.length_a   1.000
_cell.length_b   1.000
_cell.length_c   1.000
_cell.angle_alpha   90.00
_cell.angle_beta   90.00
_cell.angle_gamma   90.00
#
_symmetry.space_group_name_H-M   'P 1'
#
loop_
_entity.id
_entity.type
_entity.pdbx_description
1 polymer ?
#
loop_
_entity_poly.entity_id
_entity_poly.type
_entity_poly.pdbx_seq_one_letter_code
_entity_poly.pdbx_strand_id
1 'polypeptide(L)'
;MNYNELYSKRIEEYSHKITELEAERQNLQTAPNAYPFLDVYRKYRKLEEITRPMVVELIEKIEVYEGNRVEITFRFHDEIADLLEELHQKQMG
;
A
#
# COMPACT_ATOMS: atom_id res chain seq x y z
N MET A 1 15.80 -9.20 42.18
CA MET A 1 16.18 -8.82 40.81
C MET A 1 16.36 -7.32 40.77
N ASN A 2 17.53 -6.87 40.32
CA ASN A 2 17.88 -5.46 40.29
C ASN A 2 17.11 -4.78 39.15
N TYR A 3 16.54 -3.60 39.38
CA TYR A 3 15.80 -2.85 38.36
C TYR A 3 16.63 -2.69 37.06
N ASN A 4 17.95 -2.53 37.18
CA ASN A 4 18.86 -2.47 36.03
C ASN A 4 18.83 -3.74 35.16
N GLU A 5 18.74 -4.94 35.74
CA GLU A 5 18.70 -6.18 34.96
C GLU A 5 17.40 -6.30 34.16
N LEU A 6 16.28 -5.82 34.73
CA LEU A 6 14.97 -5.81 34.07
C LEU A 6 14.93 -4.81 32.91
N TYR A 7 15.53 -3.62 33.08
CA TYR A 7 15.61 -2.63 32.01
C TYR A 7 16.58 -3.06 30.91
N SER A 8 17.75 -3.62 31.26
CA SER A 8 18.70 -4.15 30.28
C SER A 8 18.08 -5.24 29.43
N LYS A 9 17.35 -6.20 30.05
CA LYS A 9 16.67 -7.27 29.32
C LYS A 9 15.60 -6.76 28.35
N ARG A 10 14.80 -5.77 28.76
CA ARG A 10 13.81 -5.14 27.88
C ARG A 10 14.46 -4.38 26.73
N ILE A 11 15.56 -3.68 26.98
CA ILE A 11 16.30 -2.95 25.94
C ILE A 11 16.83 -3.93 24.89
N GLU A 12 17.36 -5.08 25.31
CA GLU A 12 17.79 -6.15 24.39
C GLU A 12 16.62 -6.73 23.60
N GLU A 13 15.49 -7.03 24.25
CA GLU A 13 14.27 -7.52 23.59
C GLU A 13 13.74 -6.53 22.54
N TYR A 14 13.69 -5.23 22.87
CA TYR A 14 13.27 -4.20 21.92
C TYR A 14 14.28 -4.01 20.79
N SER A 15 15.58 -4.07 21.06
CA SER A 15 16.63 -3.95 20.04
C SER A 15 16.58 -5.11 19.05
N HIS A 16 16.35 -6.33 19.54
CA HIS A 16 16.14 -7.49 18.70
C HIS A 16 14.88 -7.32 17.83
N LYS A 17 13.78 -6.84 18.42
CA LYS A 17 12.53 -6.63 17.70
C LYS A 17 12.64 -5.53 16.64
N ILE A 18 13.39 -4.47 16.90
CA ILE A 18 13.70 -3.43 15.91
C ILE A 18 14.50 -4.04 14.75
N THR A 19 15.53 -4.83 15.05
CA THR A 19 16.38 -5.48 14.04
C THR A 19 15.56 -6.42 13.14
N GLU A 20 14.67 -7.21 13.74
CA GLU A 20 13.77 -8.11 13.02
C GLU A 20 12.81 -7.34 12.10
N LEU A 21 12.20 -6.26 12.60
CA LEU A 21 11.31 -5.39 11.81
C LEU A 21 12.05 -4.65 10.69
N GLU A 22 13.30 -4.24 10.91
CA GLU A 22 14.14 -3.62 9.88
C GLU A 22 14.51 -4.63 8.78
N ALA A 23 14.86 -5.87 9.16
CA ALA A 23 15.11 -6.95 8.20
C ALA A 23 13.86 -7.30 7.39
N GLU A 24 12.69 -7.37 8.04
CA GLU A 24 11.40 -7.58 7.36
C GLU A 24 11.10 -6.44 6.38
N ARG A 25 11.30 -5.18 6.78
CA ARG A 25 11.16 -4.02 5.89
C ARG A 25 12.13 -4.06 4.72
N GLN A 26 13.38 -4.44 4.94
CA GLN A 26 14.37 -4.56 3.88
C GLN A 26 14.00 -5.66 2.90
N ASN A 27 13.56 -6.83 3.39
CA ASN A 27 13.08 -7.92 2.55
C ASN A 27 11.87 -7.49 1.70
N LEU A 28 10.93 -6.75 2.28
CA LEU A 28 9.78 -6.18 1.55
C LEU A 28 10.19 -5.12 0.51
N GLN A 29 11.28 -4.39 0.72
CA GLN A 29 11.82 -3.43 -0.26
C GLN A 29 12.56 -4.11 -1.41
N THR A 30 13.24 -5.23 -1.14
CA THR A 30 14.02 -5.97 -2.14
C THR A 30 13.21 -7.04 -2.87
N ALA A 31 12.09 -7.48 -2.29
CA ALA A 31 11.15 -8.37 -2.96
C ALA A 31 10.55 -7.64 -4.18
N PRO A 32 10.32 -8.34 -5.30
CA PRO A 32 9.55 -7.78 -6.41
C PRO A 32 8.22 -7.25 -5.85
N ASN A 33 7.92 -5.96 -6.07
CA ASN A 33 6.64 -5.42 -5.66
C ASN A 33 5.56 -6.21 -6.40
N ALA A 34 4.82 -7.05 -5.67
CA ALA A 34 3.75 -7.87 -6.23
C ALA A 34 2.64 -7.00 -6.84
N TYR A 35 2.53 -5.75 -6.38
CA TYR A 35 1.50 -4.80 -6.79
C TYR A 35 2.10 -3.42 -7.10
N PRO A 36 2.81 -3.25 -8.22
CA PRO A 36 3.44 -1.98 -8.62
C PRO A 36 2.43 -0.82 -8.73
N PHE A 37 1.18 -1.12 -9.05
CA PHE A 37 0.11 -0.12 -9.14
C PHE A 37 -0.15 0.58 -7.80
N LEU A 38 0.08 -0.09 -6.66
CA LEU A 38 -0.12 0.51 -5.33
C LEU A 38 0.83 1.68 -5.06
N ASP A 39 2.01 1.71 -5.67
CA ASP A 39 2.95 2.83 -5.51
C ASP A 39 2.39 4.10 -6.18
N VAL A 40 1.77 3.94 -7.35
CA VAL A 40 1.08 5.01 -8.06
C VAL A 40 -0.11 5.51 -7.26
N TYR A 41 -0.94 4.62 -6.71
CA TYR A 41 -2.05 5.00 -5.84
C TYR A 41 -1.59 5.71 -4.56
N ARG A 42 -0.50 5.25 -3.93
CA ARG A 42 0.06 5.87 -2.71
C ARG A 42 0.54 7.28 -2.95
N LYS A 43 1.16 7.55 -4.11
CA LYS A 43 1.62 8.89 -4.52
C LYS A 43 0.50 9.93 -4.51
N TYR A 44 -0.73 9.52 -4.82
CA TYR A 44 -1.89 10.41 -4.95
C TYR A 44 -2.92 10.31 -3.81
N ARG A 45 -2.61 9.59 -2.72
CA ARG A 45 -3.56 9.27 -1.62
C ARG A 45 -4.16 10.48 -0.86
N LYS A 46 -3.51 11.65 -0.89
CA LYS A 46 -3.84 12.79 0.00
C LYS A 46 -4.18 14.09 -0.75
N LEU A 47 -4.66 14.01 -1.98
CA LEU A 47 -4.99 15.21 -2.76
C LEU A 47 -6.47 15.58 -2.64
N GLU A 48 -6.73 16.87 -2.46
CA GLU A 48 -8.08 17.44 -2.42
C GLU A 48 -8.64 17.67 -3.83
N GLU A 49 -7.77 17.70 -4.85
CA GLU A 49 -8.12 18.01 -6.24
C GLU A 49 -7.52 17.01 -7.25
N ILE A 50 -8.24 16.83 -8.36
CA ILE A 50 -7.79 16.02 -9.49
C ILE A 50 -6.72 16.79 -10.27
N THR A 51 -5.49 16.25 -10.32
CA THR A 51 -4.38 16.85 -11.06
C THR A 51 -4.14 16.13 -12.40
N ARG A 52 -3.60 16.85 -13.39
CA ARG A 52 -3.23 16.26 -14.69
C ARG A 52 -2.30 15.04 -14.57
N PRO A 53 -1.22 15.06 -13.76
CA PRO A 53 -0.36 13.89 -13.58
C PRO A 53 -1.11 12.66 -13.04
N MET A 54 -2.02 12.88 -12.08
CA MET A 54 -2.84 11.80 -11.53
C MET A 54 -3.74 11.17 -12.60
N VAL A 55 -4.38 11.98 -13.45
CA VAL A 55 -5.21 11.48 -14.55
C VAL A 55 -4.37 10.63 -15.51
N VAL A 56 -3.20 11.10 -15.89
CA VAL A 56 -2.31 10.37 -16.81
C VAL A 56 -1.88 9.02 -16.22
N GLU A 57 -1.60 8.97 -14.92
CA GLU A 57 -1.08 7.77 -14.25
C GLU A 57 -2.17 6.77 -13.84
N LEU A 58 -3.35 7.22 -13.39
CA LEU A 58 -4.38 6.36 -12.80
C LEU A 58 -5.56 6.06 -13.73
N ILE A 59 -5.81 6.92 -14.73
CA ILE A 59 -7.03 6.84 -15.55
C ILE A 59 -6.67 6.30 -16.93
N GLU A 60 -7.48 5.32 -17.38
CA GLU A 60 -7.43 4.78 -18.73
C GLU A 60 -8.30 5.60 -19.67
N LYS A 61 -9.54 5.89 -19.26
CA LYS A 61 -10.53 6.56 -20.10
C LYS A 61 -11.45 7.45 -19.26
N ILE A 62 -11.84 8.58 -19.85
CA ILE A 62 -12.89 9.45 -19.32
C ILE A 62 -13.94 9.59 -20.41
N GLU A 63 -15.18 9.23 -20.11
CA GLU A 63 -16.33 9.37 -20.98
C GLU A 63 -17.28 10.41 -20.42
N VAL A 64 -17.59 11.41 -21.23
CA VAL A 64 -18.51 12.49 -20.87
C VAL A 64 -19.76 12.34 -21.72
N TYR A 65 -20.89 12.16 -21.05
CA TYR A 65 -22.20 12.02 -21.65
C TYR A 65 -23.04 13.28 -21.45
N GLU A 66 -24.10 13.41 -22.23
CA GLU A 66 -25.11 14.43 -22.00
C GLU A 66 -25.77 14.27 -20.61
N GLY A 67 -26.24 15.36 -20.03
CA GLY A 67 -26.88 15.34 -18.71
C GLY A 67 -25.90 15.29 -17.53
N ASN A 68 -24.67 15.79 -17.70
CA ASN A 68 -23.64 15.88 -16.65
C ASN A 68 -23.18 14.53 -16.09
N ARG A 69 -23.31 13.44 -16.87
CA ARG A 69 -22.77 12.13 -16.49
C ARG A 69 -21.34 12.01 -16.99
N VAL A 70 -20.42 11.71 -16.08
CA VAL A 70 -19.02 11.39 -16.38
C VAL A 70 -18.73 9.98 -15.88
N GLU A 71 -18.09 9.18 -16.72
CA GLU A 71 -17.63 7.84 -16.40
C GLU A 71 -16.11 7.78 -16.53
N ILE A 72 -15.45 7.19 -15.54
CA ILE A 72 -13.99 7.13 -15.44
C ILE A 72 -13.59 5.67 -15.32
N THR A 73 -12.81 5.19 -16.28
CA THR A 73 -12.19 3.87 -16.26
C THR A 73 -10.79 4.01 -15.67
N PHE A 74 -10.52 3.28 -14.58
CA PHE A 74 -9.19 3.22 -13.98
C PHE A 74 -8.32 2.21 -14.69
N ARG A 75 -7.04 2.55 -14.89
CA ARG A 75 -6.07 1.72 -15.62
C ARG A 75 -5.78 0.38 -14.95
N PHE A 76 -5.88 0.33 -13.62
CA PHE A 76 -5.50 -0.84 -12.82
C PHE A 76 -6.71 -1.62 -12.28
N HIS A 77 -7.82 -1.62 -13.02
CA HIS A 77 -9.07 -2.20 -12.53
C HIS A 77 -8.94 -3.70 -12.26
N ASP A 78 -8.31 -4.43 -13.19
CA ASP A 78 -8.11 -5.88 -13.09
C ASP A 78 -7.17 -6.22 -11.93
N GLU A 79 -6.05 -5.50 -11.78
CA GLU A 79 -5.10 -5.73 -10.68
C GLU A 79 -5.70 -5.41 -9.30
N ILE A 80 -6.62 -4.45 -9.23
CA ILE A 80 -7.39 -4.17 -8.00
C ILE A 80 -8.36 -5.31 -7.72
N ALA A 81 -9.04 -5.85 -8.74
CA ALA A 81 -9.96 -6.97 -8.58
C ALA A 81 -9.22 -8.21 -8.05
N ASP A 82 -8.08 -8.55 -8.66
CA ASP A 82 -7.22 -9.65 -8.22
C ASP A 82 -6.76 -9.47 -6.76
N LEU A 83 -6.30 -8.27 -6.40
CA LEU A 83 -5.90 -7.96 -5.02
C LEU A 83 -7.07 -8.12 -4.03
N LEU A 84 -8.27 -7.67 -4.39
CA LEU A 84 -9.45 -7.78 -3.53
C LEU A 84 -9.92 -9.23 -3.37
N GLU A 85 -9.76 -10.05 -4.41
CA GLU A 85 -10.07 -11.48 -4.35
C GLU A 85 -9.08 -12.21 -3.42
N GLU A 86 -7.78 -11.97 -3.56
CA GLU A 86 -6.77 -12.53 -2.67
C GLU A 86 -7.01 -12.15 -1.20
N LEU A 87 -7.35 -10.89 -0.94
CA LEU A 87 -7.65 -10.41 0.41
C LEU A 87 -8.88 -11.11 1.00
N HIS A 88 -9.93 -11.34 0.20
CA HIS A 88 -11.11 -12.09 0.63
C HIS A 88 -10.76 -13.54 0.98
N GLN A 89 -9.95 -14.21 0.16
CA GLN A 89 -9.56 -15.60 0.40
C GLN A 89 -8.76 -15.74 1.70
N LYS A 90 -7.84 -14.80 1.99
CA LYS A 90 -7.06 -14.80 3.24
C LYS A 90 -7.88 -14.55 4.51
N GLN A 91 -9.03 -13.89 4.42
CA GLN A 91 -9.90 -13.66 5.59
C GLN A 91 -10.83 -14.84 5.92
N MET A 92 -11.06 -15.75 4.97
CA MET A 92 -11.85 -16.96 5.18
C MET A 92 -11.01 -18.20 5.51
N GLY A 93 -9.68 -18.08 5.49
CA GLY A 93 -8.72 -19.16 5.76
C GLY A 93 -8.14 -19.14 7.17
#